data_AF-A0A7S2TFU7-F1
#
_entry.id   AF-A0A7S2TFU7-F1
#
_cell.length_a   1.000
_cell.length_b   1.000
_cell.length_c   1.000
_cell.angle_alpha   90.00
_cell.angle_beta   90.00
_cell.angle_gamma   90.00
#
_symmetry.space_group_name_H-M   'P 1'
#
loop_
_entity.id
_entity.type
_entity.pdbx_description
1 polymer ?
#
loop_
_entity_poly.entity_id
_entity_poly.type
_entity_poly.pdbx_seq_one_letter_code
_entity_poly.pdbx_strand_id
1 'polypeptide(L)'
;AALALTTQSSTKIYKTRASNGNRPAVFRMDAQLAEGSLVAVVPDSVVPFRNARYAQHQTFHVTPNSSLVVVDICGAGRSACGERWAFDEYSSTLSLIPAHVSKTQPAYCDALTLDSSLRGSMNWGMDLGGVQRDVLATVVCVGPQTA
;
A
#
# COMPACT_ATOMS: atom_id res chain seq x y z
N ALA A 1 14.93 1.86 19.90
CA ALA A 1 13.62 2.54 20.11
C ALA A 1 12.56 1.83 19.29
N ALA A 2 11.29 1.82 19.71
CA ALA A 2 10.21 1.16 19.00
C ALA A 2 9.06 2.15 18.71
N LEU A 3 8.53 2.11 17.49
CA LEU A 3 7.40 2.93 17.04
C LEU A 3 6.34 2.04 16.39
N ALA A 4 5.08 2.23 16.78
CA ALA A 4 3.93 1.69 16.07
C ALA A 4 3.10 2.84 15.49
N LEU A 5 2.95 2.88 14.17
CA LEU A 5 2.09 3.80 13.44
C LEU A 5 0.82 3.06 13.02
N THR A 6 -0.29 3.47 13.60
CA THR A 6 -1.63 2.93 13.33
C THR A 6 -2.57 4.05 12.92
N THR A 7 -3.70 3.70 12.32
CA THR A 7 -4.80 4.63 12.08
C THR A 7 -5.99 4.24 12.96
N GLN A 8 -6.92 5.17 13.17
CA GLN A 8 -8.17 4.95 13.91
C GLN A 8 -9.38 4.85 12.97
N SER A 9 -9.13 4.85 11.66
CA SER A 9 -10.15 4.78 10.63
C SER A 9 -9.54 4.51 9.27
N SER A 10 -10.30 3.82 8.41
CA SER A 10 -9.97 3.65 7.01
C SER A 10 -9.81 4.96 6.24
N THR A 11 -8.78 5.03 5.40
CA THR A 11 -8.58 6.13 4.46
C THR A 11 -9.58 6.03 3.30
N LYS A 12 -10.56 6.93 3.25
CA LYS A 12 -11.60 6.95 2.21
C LYS A 12 -11.16 7.79 1.02
N ILE A 13 -11.06 7.19 -0.17
CA ILE A 13 -10.73 7.91 -1.40
C ILE A 13 -12.00 8.14 -2.21
N TYR A 14 -12.34 9.41 -2.40
CA TYR A 14 -13.53 9.82 -3.15
C TYR A 14 -13.25 9.86 -4.66
N LYS A 15 -14.34 9.95 -5.45
CA LYS A 15 -14.26 10.08 -6.90
C LYS A 15 -13.33 11.21 -7.34
N THR A 16 -12.55 10.95 -8.37
CA THR A 16 -11.70 11.97 -8.98
C THR A 16 -12.57 12.94 -9.78
N ARG A 17 -12.31 14.24 -9.67
CA ARG A 17 -13.08 15.27 -10.41
C ARG A 17 -12.36 15.61 -11.70
N ALA A 18 -13.09 15.70 -12.82
CA ALA A 18 -12.54 16.16 -14.09
C ALA A 18 -11.82 17.52 -13.97
N SER A 19 -12.30 18.40 -13.09
CA SER A 19 -11.68 19.70 -12.80
C SER A 19 -10.26 19.62 -12.25
N ASN A 20 -9.82 18.48 -11.71
CA ASN A 20 -8.44 18.28 -11.23
C ASN A 20 -7.50 17.69 -12.30
N GLY A 21 -7.96 17.57 -13.56
CA GLY A 21 -7.23 16.90 -14.63
C GLY A 21 -7.22 15.38 -14.50
N ASN A 22 -8.21 14.82 -13.81
CA ASN A 22 -8.31 13.39 -13.51
C ASN A 22 -7.11 12.79 -12.75
N ARG A 23 -6.42 13.61 -11.95
CA ARG A 23 -5.23 13.22 -11.17
C ARG A 23 -5.62 12.40 -9.94
N PRO A 24 -4.84 11.36 -9.58
CA PRO A 24 -5.08 10.57 -8.39
C PRO A 24 -4.88 11.39 -7.10
N ALA A 25 -5.57 10.99 -6.04
CA ALA A 25 -5.17 11.34 -4.67
C ALA A 25 -3.85 10.62 -4.35
N VAL A 26 -2.90 11.31 -3.71
CA VAL A 26 -1.55 10.79 -3.48
C VAL A 26 -1.20 10.76 -2.00
N PHE A 27 -0.69 9.62 -1.54
CA PHE A 27 -0.04 9.45 -0.23
C PHE A 27 1.44 9.16 -0.41
N ARG A 28 2.29 9.80 0.41
CA ARG A 28 3.74 9.56 0.43
C ARG A 28 4.23 9.40 1.86
N MET A 29 5.02 8.37 2.09
CA MET A 29 5.72 8.13 3.36
C MET A 29 7.20 7.86 3.07
N ASP A 30 8.06 8.52 3.84
CA ASP A 30 9.51 8.30 3.85
C ASP A 30 9.94 8.10 5.30
N ALA A 31 10.59 6.97 5.60
CA ALA A 31 10.96 6.60 6.95
C ALA A 31 12.40 6.08 7.01
N GLN A 32 13.15 6.54 8.00
CA GLN A 32 14.53 6.11 8.26
C GLN A 32 14.60 5.33 9.56
N LEU A 33 15.09 4.09 9.49
CA LEU A 33 15.19 3.20 10.63
C LEU A 33 16.64 3.16 11.13
N ALA A 34 16.87 3.71 12.32
CA ALA A 34 18.17 3.62 13.00
C ALA A 34 18.51 2.17 13.43
N GLU A 35 19.77 1.91 13.73
CA GLU A 35 20.22 0.62 14.26
C GLU A 35 19.46 0.25 15.54
N GLY A 36 19.07 -1.02 15.67
CA GLY A 36 18.31 -1.53 16.80
C GLY A 36 16.90 -0.91 16.96
N SER A 37 16.42 -0.17 15.95
CA SER A 37 15.06 0.36 15.94
C SER A 37 14.06 -0.64 15.40
N LEU A 38 12.82 -0.55 15.88
CA LEU A 38 11.68 -1.27 15.34
C LEU A 38 10.61 -0.26 14.92
N VAL A 39 10.17 -0.34 13.67
CA VAL A 39 9.04 0.44 13.15
C VAL A 39 7.98 -0.52 12.64
N ALA A 40 6.76 -0.40 13.17
CA ALA A 40 5.59 -1.10 12.69
C ALA A 40 4.60 -0.11 12.08
N VAL A 41 4.30 -0.23 10.79
CA VAL A 41 3.28 0.55 10.08
C VAL A 41 2.10 -0.37 9.78
N VAL A 42 1.02 -0.21 10.54
CA VAL A 42 -0.17 -1.07 10.49
C VAL A 42 -1.42 -0.20 10.37
N PRO A 43 -1.68 0.38 9.18
CA PRO A 43 -2.86 1.19 8.95
C PRO A 43 -4.11 0.32 8.75
N ASP A 44 -5.27 0.94 8.91
CA ASP A 44 -6.54 0.44 8.38
C ASP A 44 -6.52 0.42 6.84
N SER A 45 -7.38 -0.40 6.24
CA SER A 45 -7.49 -0.49 4.78
C SER A 45 -7.79 0.85 4.11
N VAL A 46 -7.17 1.11 2.96
CA VAL A 46 -7.64 2.14 2.05
C VAL A 46 -8.97 1.70 1.44
N VAL A 47 -9.97 2.59 1.41
CA VAL A 47 -11.31 2.34 0.86
C VAL A 47 -11.52 3.27 -0.33
N PRO A 48 -11.12 2.85 -1.55
CA PRO A 48 -11.35 3.60 -2.77
C PRO A 48 -12.81 3.46 -3.23
N PHE A 49 -13.52 4.58 -3.34
CA PHE A 49 -14.92 4.60 -3.79
C PHE A 49 -15.00 4.43 -5.30
N ARG A 50 -16.22 4.26 -5.82
CA ARG A 50 -16.47 4.24 -7.26
C ARG A 50 -15.80 5.44 -7.96
N ASN A 51 -15.11 5.16 -9.06
CA ASN A 51 -14.35 6.13 -9.86
C ASN A 51 -13.26 6.93 -9.10
N ALA A 52 -12.76 6.39 -7.99
CA ALA A 52 -11.58 6.94 -7.33
C ALA A 52 -10.32 6.59 -8.12
N ARG A 53 -9.32 7.49 -8.06
CA ARG A 53 -7.94 7.23 -8.47
C ARG A 53 -7.02 7.50 -7.29
N TYR A 54 -6.18 6.54 -6.94
CA TYR A 54 -5.28 6.62 -5.79
C TYR A 54 -3.88 6.13 -6.12
N ALA A 55 -2.88 6.83 -5.60
CA ALA A 55 -1.47 6.44 -5.68
C ALA A 55 -0.80 6.55 -4.31
N GLN A 56 -0.13 5.48 -3.90
CA GLN A 56 0.60 5.39 -2.64
C GLN A 56 2.06 5.07 -2.89
N HIS A 57 2.96 5.79 -2.23
CA HIS A 57 4.39 5.54 -2.27
C HIS A 57 4.96 5.51 -0.85
N GLN A 58 5.60 4.41 -0.49
CA GLN A 58 6.21 4.22 0.83
C GLN A 58 7.66 3.81 0.65
N THR A 59 8.58 4.61 1.20
CA THR A 59 10.02 4.35 1.17
C THR A 59 10.53 4.14 2.59
N PHE A 60 11.19 3.01 2.84
CA PHE A 60 11.82 2.70 4.11
C PHE A 60 13.32 2.53 3.93
N HIS A 61 14.10 3.36 4.61
CA HIS A 61 15.54 3.24 4.68
C HIS A 61 15.90 2.36 5.87
N VAL A 62 16.37 1.14 5.59
CA VAL A 62 16.60 0.09 6.59
C VAL A 62 18.08 -0.15 6.84
N THR A 63 18.47 -0.31 8.10
CA THR A 63 19.82 -0.74 8.52
C THR A 63 19.83 -2.24 8.81
N PRO A 64 20.98 -2.94 8.72
CA PRO A 64 21.05 -4.40 8.93
C PRO A 64 20.50 -4.88 10.28
N ASN A 65 20.59 -4.02 11.31
CA ASN A 65 20.16 -4.30 12.68
C ASN A 65 18.81 -3.66 13.03
N SER A 66 18.07 -3.11 12.04
CA SER A 66 16.73 -2.57 12.25
C SER A 66 15.66 -3.63 11.97
N SER A 67 14.45 -3.37 12.48
CA SER A 67 13.27 -4.17 12.22
C SER A 67 12.15 -3.32 11.64
N LEU A 68 11.51 -3.82 10.59
CA LEU A 68 10.37 -3.21 9.94
C LEU A 68 9.23 -4.22 9.84
N VAL A 69 8.03 -3.81 10.23
CA VAL A 69 6.79 -4.47 9.84
C VAL A 69 5.96 -3.43 9.13
N VAL A 70 5.53 -3.71 7.91
CA VAL A 70 4.65 -2.82 7.16
C VAL A 70 3.54 -3.64 6.50
N VAL A 71 2.32 -3.15 6.69
CA VAL A 71 1.12 -3.73 6.08
C VAL A 71 0.57 -2.70 5.10
N ASP A 72 0.45 -3.11 3.85
CA ASP A 72 -0.23 -2.34 2.81
C ASP A 72 -1.55 -3.04 2.48
N ILE A 73 -2.67 -2.33 2.62
CA ILE A 73 -4.01 -2.91 2.55
C ILE A 73 -4.89 -2.11 1.57
N CYS A 74 -5.23 -2.75 0.45
CA CYS A 74 -6.20 -2.26 -0.53
C CYS A 74 -7.58 -2.88 -0.26
N GLY A 75 -8.56 -2.07 0.12
CA GLY A 75 -9.95 -2.48 0.20
C GLY A 75 -10.67 -2.43 -1.15
N ALA A 76 -11.71 -3.25 -1.31
CA ALA A 76 -12.51 -3.30 -2.52
C ALA A 76 -13.40 -2.06 -2.72
N GLY A 77 -13.45 -1.15 -1.76
CA GLY A 77 -14.37 -0.01 -1.76
C GLY A 77 -15.55 -0.24 -0.83
N ARG A 78 -16.71 0.33 -1.14
CA ARG A 78 -17.93 0.22 -0.31
C ARG A 78 -18.72 -1.01 -0.73
N SER A 79 -18.19 -2.20 -0.41
CA SER A 79 -18.80 -3.48 -0.82
C SER A 79 -20.23 -3.66 -0.28
N ALA A 80 -20.50 -3.19 0.95
CA ALA A 80 -21.85 -3.16 1.52
C ALA A 80 -22.84 -2.26 0.75
N CYS A 81 -22.35 -1.32 -0.07
CA CYS A 81 -23.15 -0.48 -0.96
C CYS A 81 -23.14 -0.98 -2.42
N GLY A 82 -22.65 -2.20 -2.68
CA GLY A 82 -22.51 -2.74 -4.03
C GLY A 82 -21.35 -2.14 -4.84
N GLU A 83 -20.47 -1.35 -4.21
CA GLU A 83 -19.26 -0.82 -4.83
C GLU A 83 -18.07 -1.72 -4.49
N ARG A 84 -18.03 -2.89 -5.13
CA ARG A 84 -16.91 -3.82 -5.02
C ARG A 84 -15.98 -3.63 -6.21
N TRP A 85 -14.71 -3.38 -5.91
CA TRP A 85 -13.65 -3.16 -6.88
C TRP A 85 -14.07 -2.10 -7.91
N ALA A 86 -14.77 -1.03 -7.52
CA ALA A 86 -15.46 -0.12 -8.44
C ALA A 86 -14.70 1.19 -8.76
N PHE A 87 -13.48 1.32 -8.24
CA PHE A 87 -12.60 2.46 -8.51
C PHE A 87 -11.98 2.41 -9.91
N ASP A 88 -11.47 3.55 -10.35
CA ASP A 88 -10.82 3.67 -11.65
C ASP A 88 -9.37 3.18 -11.60
N GLU A 89 -8.64 3.53 -10.53
CA GLU A 89 -7.22 3.23 -10.39
C GLU A 89 -6.80 3.15 -8.92
N TYR A 90 -6.02 2.13 -8.58
CA TYR A 90 -5.28 2.03 -7.32
C TYR A 90 -3.85 1.61 -7.65
N SER A 91 -2.87 2.41 -7.25
CA SER A 91 -1.46 2.04 -7.31
C SER A 91 -0.83 2.18 -5.94
N SER A 92 -0.02 1.19 -5.56
CA SER A 92 0.82 1.25 -4.38
C SER A 92 2.21 0.76 -4.70
N THR A 93 3.22 1.46 -4.18
CA THR A 93 4.62 1.07 -4.29
C THR A 93 5.26 1.16 -2.92
N LEU A 94 5.90 0.07 -2.51
CA LEU A 94 6.64 -0.03 -1.27
C LEU A 94 8.08 -0.39 -1.58
N SER A 95 9.02 0.46 -1.19
CA SER A 95 10.45 0.28 -1.46
C SER A 95 11.25 0.21 -0.18
N LEU A 96 12.12 -0.79 -0.07
CA LEU A 96 13.12 -0.91 0.99
C LEU A 96 14.49 -0.58 0.43
N ILE A 97 15.13 0.46 0.98
CA ILE A 97 16.43 0.95 0.56
C ILE A 97 17.44 0.70 1.70
N PRO A 98 18.56 0.01 1.46
CA PRO A 98 19.62 -0.12 2.46
C PRO A 98 20.22 1.25 2.81
N ALA A 99 20.20 1.65 4.09
CA ALA A 99 20.57 3.01 4.51
C ALA A 99 22.08 3.34 4.38
N HIS A 100 22.96 2.34 4.38
CA HIS A 100 24.43 2.52 4.39
C HIS A 100 25.13 2.11 3.10
N VAL A 101 24.38 1.82 2.03
CA VAL A 101 24.97 1.46 0.74
C VAL A 101 24.90 2.69 -0.16
N SER A 102 25.98 3.02 -0.87
CA SER A 102 26.00 4.09 -1.89
C SER A 102 25.02 3.85 -3.05
N LYS A 103 24.36 2.69 -3.08
CA LYS A 103 23.30 2.35 -4.03
C LYS A 103 21.97 2.93 -3.55
N THR A 104 21.40 3.78 -4.39
CA THR A 104 20.03 4.31 -4.24
C THR A 104 18.96 3.32 -4.72
N GLN A 105 19.36 2.17 -5.29
CA GLN A 105 18.44 1.18 -5.81
C GLN A 105 17.79 0.39 -4.65
N PRO A 106 16.47 0.17 -4.68
CA PRO A 106 15.80 -0.61 -3.64
C PRO A 106 16.30 -2.05 -3.62
N ALA A 107 16.51 -2.60 -2.42
CA ALA A 107 16.80 -4.02 -2.22
C ALA A 107 15.53 -4.87 -2.33
N TYR A 108 14.37 -4.27 -2.06
CA TYR A 108 13.05 -4.88 -2.24
C TYR A 108 12.07 -3.83 -2.73
N CYS A 109 11.18 -4.23 -3.64
CA CYS A 109 10.09 -3.41 -4.14
C CYS A 109 8.84 -4.27 -4.27
N ASP A 110 7.75 -3.86 -3.61
CA ASP A 110 6.40 -4.29 -3.91
C ASP A 110 5.70 -3.22 -4.75
N ALA A 111 4.99 -3.64 -5.79
CA ALA A 111 4.29 -2.73 -6.70
C ALA A 111 2.96 -3.35 -7.14
N LEU A 112 1.87 -2.83 -6.57
CA LEU A 112 0.51 -3.23 -6.90
C LEU A 112 -0.14 -2.15 -7.77
N THR A 113 -0.61 -2.54 -8.96
CA THR A 113 -1.41 -1.68 -9.83
C THR A 113 -2.71 -2.37 -10.20
N LEU A 114 -3.82 -1.72 -9.87
CA LEU A 114 -5.18 -2.11 -10.23
C LEU A 114 -5.80 -0.99 -11.07
N ASP A 115 -5.85 -1.18 -12.38
CA ASP A 115 -6.41 -0.24 -13.33
C ASP A 115 -7.71 -0.79 -13.93
N SER A 116 -8.78 -0.02 -13.84
CA SER A 116 -10.09 -0.35 -14.40
C SER A 116 -10.14 -0.43 -15.93
N SER A 117 -9.14 0.03 -16.65
CA SER A 117 -9.01 -0.23 -18.09
C SER A 117 -8.55 -1.67 -18.38
N LEU A 118 -7.92 -2.33 -17.40
CA LEU A 118 -7.36 -3.68 -17.52
C LEU A 118 -8.28 -4.77 -16.96
N ARG A 119 -9.52 -4.45 -16.54
CA ARG A 119 -10.39 -5.45 -15.85
C ARG A 119 -10.65 -6.70 -16.68
N GLY A 120 -10.84 -6.53 -17.99
CA GLY A 120 -11.25 -7.59 -18.91
C GLY A 120 -10.19 -8.68 -19.11
N SER A 121 -8.92 -8.40 -18.82
CA SER A 121 -7.81 -9.35 -18.99
C SER A 121 -7.39 -10.05 -17.70
N MET A 122 -7.76 -9.52 -16.52
CA MET A 122 -7.17 -9.94 -15.24
C MET A 122 -8.14 -10.48 -14.19
N ASN A 123 -9.45 -10.54 -14.46
CA ASN A 123 -10.49 -10.98 -13.51
C ASN A 123 -10.21 -10.56 -12.05
N TRP A 124 -9.87 -9.30 -11.83
CA TRP A 124 -9.51 -8.77 -10.51
C TRP A 124 -10.73 -8.58 -9.59
N GLY A 125 -11.86 -9.26 -9.83
CA GLY A 125 -12.90 -9.42 -8.81
C GLY A 125 -12.37 -10.03 -7.51
N MET A 126 -11.09 -10.45 -7.50
CA MET A 126 -10.40 -11.13 -6.41
C MET A 126 -11.26 -12.30 -5.95
N ASP A 127 -11.76 -13.05 -6.93
CA ASP A 127 -12.51 -14.27 -6.71
C ASP A 127 -11.51 -15.42 -6.57
N LEU A 128 -11.44 -15.98 -5.36
CA LEU A 128 -10.57 -17.11 -5.05
C LEU A 128 -11.44 -18.34 -4.79
N GLY A 129 -11.75 -19.07 -5.86
CA GLY A 129 -12.49 -20.34 -5.79
C GLY A 129 -14.00 -20.16 -5.58
N GLY A 130 -14.61 -19.15 -6.20
CA GLY A 130 -16.03 -18.79 -6.04
C GLY A 130 -16.30 -17.90 -4.82
N VAL A 131 -15.25 -17.39 -4.18
CA VAL A 131 -15.34 -16.56 -2.98
C VAL A 131 -14.75 -15.19 -3.26
N GLN A 132 -15.63 -14.21 -3.27
CA GLN A 132 -15.31 -12.80 -3.45
C GLN A 132 -14.49 -12.28 -2.26
N ARG A 133 -13.33 -11.67 -2.53
CA ARG A 133 -12.52 -10.99 -1.52
C ARG A 133 -12.80 -9.50 -1.53
N ASP A 134 -12.79 -8.91 -0.33
CA ASP A 134 -13.03 -7.49 -0.10
C ASP A 134 -11.75 -6.72 0.22
N VAL A 135 -10.64 -7.41 0.40
CA VAL A 135 -9.36 -6.83 0.78
C VAL A 135 -8.24 -7.64 0.12
N LEU A 136 -7.23 -6.93 -0.34
CA LEU A 136 -5.91 -7.45 -0.66
C LEU A 136 -4.90 -6.78 0.30
N ALA A 137 -4.01 -7.58 0.89
CA ALA A 137 -2.97 -7.05 1.76
C ALA A 137 -1.60 -7.65 1.44
N THR A 138 -0.60 -6.78 1.37
CA THR A 138 0.82 -7.17 1.38
C THR A 138 1.36 -6.92 2.78
N VAL A 139 2.03 -7.91 3.36
CA VAL A 139 2.75 -7.78 4.64
C VAL A 139 4.23 -7.98 4.37
N VAL A 140 5.05 -6.97 4.69
CA VAL A 140 6.50 -7.05 4.61
C VAL A 140 7.07 -7.00 6.02
N CYS A 141 7.80 -8.04 6.40
CA CYS A 141 8.51 -8.14 7.66
C CYS A 141 10.00 -8.25 7.38
N VAL A 142 10.78 -7.36 7.98
CA VAL A 142 12.24 -7.35 7.97
C VAL A 142 12.69 -7.31 9.42
N GLY A 143 13.56 -8.24 9.81
CA GLY A 143 14.11 -8.31 11.16
C GLY A 143 15.64 -8.31 11.08
N PRO A 144 16.31 -8.17 12.24
CA PRO A 144 17.76 -8.04 12.24
C PRO A 144 18.36 -9.29 11.59
N GLN A 145 19.40 -9.09 10.77
CA GLN A 145 20.15 -10.22 10.24
C GLN A 145 20.69 -11.03 11.42
N THR A 146 20.40 -12.33 11.45
CA THR A 146 21.04 -13.22 12.42
C THR A 146 22.54 -13.25 12.13
N ALA A 147 23.36 -12.98 13.14
CA ALA A 147 24.81 -13.02 13.07
C ALA A 147 25.34 -14.43 12.73
#